data_AF-A0A4Z0BTL1-F1
#
_entry.id   AF-A0A4Z0BTL1-F1
#
_cell.length_a   1.000
_cell.length_b   1.000
_cell.length_c   1.000
_cell.angle_alpha   90.00
_cell.angle_beta   90.00
_cell.angle_gamma   90.00
#
_symmetry.space_group_name_H-M   'P 1'
#
loop_
_entity.id
_entity.type
_entity.pdbx_description
1 polymer ?
#
loop_
_entity_poly.entity_id
_entity_poly.type
_entity_poly.pdbx_seq_one_letter_code
_entity_poly.pdbx_strand_id
1 'polypeptide(L)'
;MITRRSCLRGVAGFGLLPLAGGALAGQLEEPLGDSVRSALSSAIANAAPPVPEFPSTEARLAYLRWLQAMSTRLMRRKTSFNERKEFLQTVWYESRRAGLDTSLVLGLIQVESAFRKFAVSVAGARGYMQVMPFWSRLIGDGDPGKLFHMQTNLRFGCVILRHYIDRERGDLFMALGRYNGSRGRAPYPDAVFAAQRHWQWRDLPPPAGERS
;
A
#
# COMPACT_ATOMS: atom_id res chain seq x y z
N MET A 1 -24.58 49.98 -47.21
CA MET A 1 -23.59 49.61 -46.17
C MET A 1 -24.32 48.94 -45.02
N ILE A 2 -23.96 47.69 -44.69
CA ILE A 2 -23.82 47.10 -43.35
C ILE A 2 -23.79 45.57 -43.52
N THR A 3 -22.70 44.99 -43.05
CA THR A 3 -22.20 43.64 -43.28
C THR A 3 -22.63 42.73 -42.13
N ARG A 4 -23.14 41.52 -42.42
CA ARG A 4 -23.31 40.45 -41.41
C ARG A 4 -22.01 39.64 -41.30
N ARG A 5 -21.37 39.66 -40.14
CA ARG A 5 -20.28 38.72 -39.76
C ARG A 5 -20.68 37.92 -38.52
N SER A 6 -20.91 36.63 -38.78
CA SER A 6 -20.58 35.41 -38.05
C SER A 6 -20.08 35.44 -36.59
N CYS A 7 -20.84 34.72 -35.75
CA CYS A 7 -20.46 33.54 -34.95
C CYS A 7 -19.34 33.57 -33.88
N LEU A 8 -19.75 32.97 -32.74
CA LEU A 8 -18.99 32.12 -31.80
C LEU A 8 -18.06 32.83 -30.79
N ARG A 9 -18.36 32.66 -29.49
CA ARG A 9 -17.70 31.70 -28.57
C ARG A 9 -18.00 32.09 -27.11
N GLY A 10 -18.63 31.17 -26.38
CA GLY A 10 -18.81 31.27 -24.93
C GLY A 10 -18.97 29.87 -24.35
N VAL A 11 -17.90 29.08 -24.36
CA VAL A 11 -17.85 27.83 -23.59
C VAL A 11 -17.11 28.13 -22.30
N ALA A 12 -17.86 28.10 -21.21
CA ALA A 12 -17.35 28.20 -19.85
C ALA A 12 -16.30 27.11 -19.61
N GLY A 13 -15.15 27.52 -19.07
CA GLY A 13 -14.03 26.64 -18.77
C GLY A 13 -14.42 25.59 -17.74
N PHE A 14 -14.34 24.32 -18.14
CA PHE A 14 -14.24 23.23 -17.18
C PHE A 14 -12.90 23.39 -16.44
N GLY A 15 -13.01 23.70 -15.14
CA GLY A 15 -11.87 23.69 -14.23
C GLY A 15 -11.21 22.31 -14.24
N LEU A 16 -10.01 22.25 -14.82
CA LEU A 16 -9.08 21.14 -14.64
C LEU A 16 -8.70 21.09 -13.16
N LEU A 17 -9.34 20.19 -12.41
CA LEU A 17 -8.80 19.73 -11.14
C LEU A 17 -7.38 19.22 -11.39
N PRO A 18 -6.36 19.73 -10.67
CA PRO A 18 -5.02 19.22 -10.84
C PRO A 18 -5.02 17.77 -10.30
N LEU A 19 -4.76 16.82 -11.19
CA LEU A 19 -4.23 15.52 -10.80
C LEU A 19 -2.99 15.82 -9.96
N ALA A 20 -3.03 15.49 -8.67
CA ALA A 20 -1.85 15.51 -7.82
C ALA A 20 -0.75 14.75 -8.57
N GLY A 21 0.28 15.49 -9.00
CA GLY A 21 1.38 14.95 -9.79
C GLY A 21 1.97 13.77 -9.05
N GLY A 22 1.81 12.58 -9.63
CA GLY A 22 2.51 11.40 -9.14
C GLY A 22 3.99 11.72 -9.15
N ALA A 23 4.63 11.70 -7.98
CA ALA A 23 6.06 11.79 -7.88
C ALA A 23 6.65 10.62 -8.69
N LEU A 24 7.04 10.89 -9.93
CA LEU A 24 7.71 9.93 -10.79
C LEU A 24 9.09 9.68 -10.19
N ALA A 25 9.19 8.61 -9.41
CA ALA A 25 10.44 7.93 -9.16
C ALA A 25 10.25 6.44 -9.46
N GLY A 26 11.24 5.87 -10.13
CA GLY A 26 11.29 4.48 -10.54
C GLY A 26 12.38 3.79 -9.74
N GLN A 27 11.97 2.85 -8.90
CA GLN A 27 12.88 2.00 -8.15
C GLN A 27 13.86 1.32 -9.11
N LEU A 28 15.16 1.44 -8.82
CA LEU A 28 16.22 0.78 -9.58
C LEU A 28 16.48 -0.61 -9.00
N GLU A 29 16.86 -1.54 -9.87
CA GLU A 29 17.32 -2.87 -9.46
C GLU A 29 18.68 -2.74 -8.78
N GLU A 30 18.76 -3.12 -7.50
CA GLU A 30 20.00 -3.11 -6.73
C GLU A 30 20.54 -4.54 -6.60
N PRO A 31 21.86 -4.77 -6.77
CA PRO A 31 22.45 -6.08 -6.54
C PRO A 31 22.21 -6.56 -5.11
N LEU A 32 21.63 -7.76 -4.97
CA LEU A 32 21.46 -8.44 -3.69
C LEU A 32 22.55 -9.50 -3.53
N GLY A 33 23.23 -9.49 -2.37
CA GLY A 33 24.08 -10.61 -1.97
C GLY A 33 23.25 -11.89 -1.81
N ASP A 34 23.87 -13.04 -2.04
CA ASP A 34 23.15 -14.33 -2.12
C ASP A 34 22.42 -14.68 -0.83
N SER A 35 23.00 -14.36 0.32
CA SER A 35 22.36 -14.55 1.63
C SER A 35 21.08 -13.72 1.80
N VAL A 36 21.13 -12.46 1.38
CA VAL A 36 19.96 -11.55 1.40
C VAL A 36 18.91 -12.06 0.44
N ARG A 37 19.29 -12.42 -0.79
CA ARG A 37 18.38 -12.98 -1.79
C ARG A 37 17.67 -14.22 -1.24
N SER A 38 18.41 -15.17 -0.69
CA SER A 38 17.88 -16.41 -0.12
C SER A 38 16.90 -16.14 1.03
N ALA A 39 17.24 -15.22 1.94
CA ALA A 39 16.37 -14.84 3.04
C ALA A 39 15.04 -14.22 2.56
N LEU A 40 15.10 -13.33 1.56
CA LEU A 40 13.91 -12.72 0.98
C LEU A 40 13.06 -13.73 0.21
N SER A 41 13.68 -14.64 -0.53
CA SER A 41 13.00 -15.75 -1.21
C SER A 41 12.26 -16.65 -0.23
N SER A 42 12.90 -17.01 0.87
CA SER A 42 12.26 -17.79 1.94
C SER A 42 11.06 -17.03 2.54
N ALA A 43 11.21 -15.73 2.78
CA ALA A 43 10.16 -14.90 3.35
C ALA A 43 8.90 -14.77 2.46
N ILE A 44 9.06 -14.85 1.14
CA ILE A 44 7.91 -14.81 0.22
C ILE A 44 7.27 -16.18 -0.06
N ALA A 45 8.04 -17.27 0.05
CA ALA A 45 7.61 -18.62 -0.35
C ALA A 45 6.59 -19.26 0.58
N ASN A 46 6.47 -18.78 1.83
CA ASN A 46 5.61 -19.41 2.84
C ASN A 46 4.11 -19.27 2.51
N ALA A 47 3.48 -20.31 1.96
CA ALA A 47 2.09 -20.29 1.49
C ALA A 47 1.00 -20.20 2.59
N ALA A 48 1.34 -19.93 3.86
CA ALA A 48 0.35 -19.83 4.93
C ALA A 48 -0.79 -18.85 4.56
N PRO A 49 -2.06 -19.26 4.70
CA PRO A 49 -3.20 -18.42 4.37
C PRO A 49 -3.26 -17.21 5.31
N PRO A 50 -3.77 -16.05 4.86
CA PRO A 50 -3.80 -14.85 5.67
C PRO A 50 -4.98 -14.88 6.66
N VAL A 51 -5.05 -15.92 7.48
CA VAL A 51 -6.05 -16.05 8.55
C VAL A 51 -5.40 -15.56 9.84
N PRO A 52 -5.88 -14.46 10.44
CA PRO A 52 -5.39 -13.99 11.72
C PRO A 52 -5.66 -14.99 12.84
N GLU A 53 -4.61 -15.43 13.52
CA GLU A 53 -4.70 -16.12 14.81
C GLU A 53 -4.49 -15.13 15.95
N PHE A 54 -5.21 -15.33 17.06
CA PHE A 54 -5.21 -14.40 18.19
C PHE A 54 -4.83 -15.12 19.48
N PRO A 55 -3.91 -14.57 20.29
CA PRO A 55 -3.51 -15.18 21.55
C PRO A 55 -4.57 -15.05 22.65
N SER A 56 -5.57 -14.18 22.47
CA SER A 56 -6.64 -13.98 23.45
C SER A 56 -7.93 -13.45 22.80
N THR A 57 -9.03 -13.52 23.53
CA THR A 57 -10.33 -12.95 23.14
C THR A 57 -10.23 -11.43 22.98
N GLU A 58 -9.51 -10.75 23.85
CA GLU A 58 -9.30 -9.29 23.82
C GLU A 58 -8.57 -8.89 22.53
N ALA A 59 -7.52 -9.62 22.15
CA ALA A 59 -6.78 -9.38 20.92
C ALA A 59 -7.67 -9.59 19.68
N ARG A 60 -8.52 -10.62 19.70
CA ARG A 60 -9.52 -10.87 18.65
C ARG A 60 -10.54 -9.74 18.56
N LEU A 61 -11.06 -9.27 19.69
CA LEU A 61 -12.02 -8.16 19.72
C LEU A 61 -11.39 -6.84 19.24
N ALA A 62 -10.14 -6.56 19.61
CA ALA A 62 -9.39 -5.41 19.12
C ALA A 62 -9.24 -5.44 17.59
N TYR A 63 -8.91 -6.61 17.03
CA TYR A 63 -8.86 -6.82 15.59
C TYR A 63 -10.22 -6.61 14.92
N LEU A 64 -11.31 -7.14 15.48
CA LEU A 64 -12.65 -6.99 14.91
C LEU A 64 -13.10 -5.52 14.89
N ARG A 65 -12.82 -4.75 15.96
CA ARG A 65 -13.05 -3.30 16.00
C ARG A 65 -12.24 -2.56 14.95
N TRP A 66 -10.95 -2.89 14.82
CA TRP A 66 -10.09 -2.35 13.78
C TRP A 66 -10.62 -2.67 12.38
N LEU A 67 -10.99 -3.93 12.13
CA LEU A 67 -11.50 -4.40 10.85
C LEU A 67 -12.77 -3.65 10.46
N GLN A 68 -13.69 -3.46 11.40
CA GLN A 68 -14.91 -2.69 11.18
C GLN A 68 -14.58 -1.23 10.84
N ALA A 69 -13.71 -0.58 11.63
CA ALA A 69 -13.33 0.82 11.41
C ALA A 69 -12.65 1.04 10.04
N MET A 70 -11.69 0.18 9.68
CA MET A 70 -10.99 0.28 8.39
C MET A 70 -11.90 -0.08 7.22
N SER A 71 -12.79 -1.07 7.39
CA SER A 71 -13.78 -1.44 6.37
C SER A 71 -14.70 -0.27 6.03
N THR A 72 -15.14 0.50 7.02
CA THR A 72 -15.93 1.73 6.80
C THR A 72 -15.13 2.77 6.02
N ARG A 73 -13.87 3.04 6.40
CA ARG A 73 -13.00 4.00 5.71
C ARG A 73 -12.76 3.61 4.24
N LEU A 74 -12.75 2.31 3.93
CA LEU A 74 -12.47 1.79 2.59
C LEU A 74 -13.70 1.72 1.67
N MET A 75 -14.91 1.98 2.17
CA MET A 75 -16.18 1.85 1.41
C MET A 75 -16.17 2.60 0.07
N ARG A 76 -15.55 3.79 0.03
CA ARG A 76 -15.49 4.61 -1.19
C ARG A 76 -14.55 4.05 -2.27
N ARG A 77 -13.66 3.11 -1.91
CA ARG A 77 -12.65 2.52 -2.80
C ARG A 77 -12.97 1.06 -3.13
N LYS A 78 -13.64 0.34 -2.22
CA LYS A 78 -14.09 -1.04 -2.37
C LYS A 78 -15.51 -1.18 -1.84
N THR A 79 -16.47 -1.38 -2.73
CA THR A 79 -17.90 -1.39 -2.38
C THR A 79 -18.28 -2.68 -1.64
N SER A 80 -17.83 -3.83 -2.15
CA SER A 80 -18.09 -5.14 -1.56
C SER A 80 -17.50 -5.26 -0.15
N PHE A 81 -18.33 -5.67 0.80
CA PHE A 81 -17.88 -5.94 2.17
C PHE A 81 -16.90 -7.12 2.23
N ASN A 82 -17.16 -8.19 1.48
CA ASN A 82 -16.28 -9.36 1.44
C ASN A 82 -14.91 -8.98 0.88
N GLU A 83 -14.86 -8.18 -0.19
CA GLU A 83 -13.58 -7.71 -0.76
C GLU A 83 -12.82 -6.84 0.23
N ARG A 84 -13.50 -5.91 0.93
CA ARG A 84 -12.88 -5.09 1.99
C ARG A 84 -12.34 -5.96 3.11
N LYS A 85 -13.13 -6.92 3.57
CA LYS A 85 -12.76 -7.85 4.63
C LYS A 85 -11.49 -8.58 4.23
N GLU A 86 -11.52 -9.35 3.14
CA GLU A 86 -10.38 -10.16 2.65
C GLU A 86 -9.13 -9.33 2.44
N PHE A 87 -9.26 -8.15 1.83
CA PHE A 87 -8.16 -7.21 1.66
C PHE A 87 -7.56 -6.78 2.99
N LEU A 88 -8.37 -6.35 3.96
CA LEU A 88 -7.91 -5.90 5.25
C LEU A 88 -7.30 -7.03 6.09
N GLN A 89 -7.86 -8.25 6.06
CA GLN A 89 -7.25 -9.40 6.76
C GLN A 89 -5.86 -9.69 6.17
N THR A 90 -5.75 -9.64 4.84
CA THR A 90 -4.48 -9.89 4.14
C THR A 90 -3.46 -8.81 4.44
N VAL A 91 -3.83 -7.52 4.39
CA VAL A 91 -2.92 -6.42 4.75
C VAL A 91 -2.46 -6.54 6.20
N TRP A 92 -3.38 -6.80 7.13
CA TRP A 92 -3.05 -6.98 8.54
C TRP A 92 -2.07 -8.12 8.78
N TYR A 93 -2.31 -9.27 8.13
CA TYR A 93 -1.48 -10.45 8.27
C TYR A 93 -0.08 -10.23 7.68
N GLU A 94 -0.03 -9.76 6.42
CA GLU A 94 1.22 -9.55 5.70
C GLU A 94 2.08 -8.45 6.34
N SER A 95 1.47 -7.38 6.86
CA SER A 95 2.22 -6.33 7.57
C SER A 95 2.82 -6.87 8.87
N ARG A 96 2.05 -7.59 9.69
CA ARG A 96 2.52 -8.08 10.99
C ARG A 96 3.58 -9.15 10.85
N ARG A 97 3.43 -10.06 9.88
CA ARG A 97 4.45 -11.06 9.59
C ARG A 97 5.78 -10.43 9.18
N ALA A 98 5.74 -9.30 8.48
CA ALA A 98 6.94 -8.54 8.10
C ALA A 98 7.42 -7.57 9.20
N GLY A 99 6.78 -7.53 10.38
CA GLY A 99 7.13 -6.59 11.44
C GLY A 99 6.87 -5.12 11.08
N LEU A 100 5.85 -4.87 10.25
CA LEU A 100 5.46 -3.54 9.78
C LEU A 100 4.19 -3.06 10.47
N ASP A 101 4.15 -1.75 10.72
CA ASP A 101 2.93 -1.07 11.14
C ASP A 101 1.86 -1.15 10.04
N THR A 102 0.67 -1.66 10.38
CA THR A 102 -0.41 -1.87 9.42
C THR A 102 -0.93 -0.54 8.83
N SER A 103 -0.93 0.54 9.60
CA SER A 103 -1.35 1.86 9.11
C SER A 103 -0.35 2.43 8.09
N LEU A 104 0.95 2.19 8.29
CA LEU A 104 1.99 2.55 7.32
C LEU A 104 1.77 1.83 5.99
N VAL A 105 1.52 0.52 6.04
CA VAL A 105 1.26 -0.28 4.83
C VAL A 105 -0.02 0.19 4.11
N LEU A 106 -1.10 0.49 4.83
CA LEU A 106 -2.31 1.06 4.23
C LEU A 106 -2.07 2.44 3.62
N GLY A 107 -1.28 3.29 4.28
CA GLY A 107 -0.87 4.60 3.76
C GLY A 107 -0.06 4.49 2.46
N LEU A 108 0.90 3.57 2.42
CA LEU A 108 1.68 3.26 1.21
C LEU A 108 0.76 2.78 0.09
N ILE A 109 -0.12 1.80 0.33
CA ILE A 109 -1.05 1.29 -0.69
C ILE A 109 -1.97 2.39 -1.22
N GLN A 110 -2.39 3.32 -0.36
CA GLN A 110 -3.20 4.47 -0.77
C GLN A 110 -2.45 5.35 -1.78
N VAL A 111 -1.17 5.65 -1.52
CA VAL A 111 -0.33 6.46 -2.41
C VAL A 111 -0.03 5.71 -3.71
N GLU A 112 0.33 4.43 -3.61
CA GLU A 112 0.79 3.63 -4.75
C GLU A 112 -0.32 3.27 -5.74
N SER A 113 -1.48 2.83 -5.23
CA SER A 113 -2.52 2.27 -6.11
C SER A 113 -3.90 2.85 -5.88
N ALA A 114 -4.09 3.68 -4.84
CA ALA A 114 -5.40 4.04 -4.32
C ALA A 114 -6.30 2.81 -4.08
N PHE A 115 -5.70 1.69 -3.64
CA PHE A 115 -6.35 0.40 -3.38
C PHE A 115 -6.88 -0.31 -4.64
N ARG A 116 -6.28 -0.08 -5.82
CA ARG A 116 -6.64 -0.76 -7.08
C ARG A 116 -5.78 -2.00 -7.31
N LYS A 117 -6.42 -3.16 -7.45
CA LYS A 117 -5.76 -4.47 -7.65
C LYS A 117 -4.91 -4.53 -8.92
N PHE A 118 -5.41 -3.94 -10.00
CA PHE A 118 -4.80 -4.01 -11.34
C PHE A 118 -4.08 -2.70 -11.73
N ALA A 119 -3.61 -1.94 -10.74
CA ALA A 119 -2.83 -0.74 -11.01
C ALA A 119 -1.50 -1.11 -11.70
N VAL A 120 -1.16 -0.38 -12.76
CA VAL A 120 0.12 -0.47 -13.47
C VAL A 120 0.67 0.94 -13.67
N SER A 121 1.89 1.21 -13.22
CA SER A 121 2.55 2.49 -13.46
C SER A 121 3.20 2.54 -14.84
N VAL A 122 3.58 3.75 -15.29
CA VAL A 122 4.35 3.95 -16.53
C VAL A 122 5.68 3.18 -16.50
N ALA A 123 6.30 3.06 -15.33
CA ALA A 123 7.53 2.28 -15.13
C ALA A 123 7.29 0.76 -15.05
N GLY A 124 6.03 0.31 -15.11
CA GLY A 124 5.67 -1.11 -15.09
C GLY A 124 5.46 -1.72 -13.71
N ALA A 125 5.43 -0.92 -12.65
CA ALA A 125 5.12 -1.36 -11.29
C ALA A 125 3.69 -1.90 -11.19
N ARG A 126 3.44 -2.95 -10.40
CA ARG A 126 2.15 -3.69 -10.44
C ARG A 126 1.47 -3.83 -9.09
N GLY A 127 0.15 -3.77 -9.11
CA GLY A 127 -0.73 -4.15 -8.00
C GLY A 127 -0.80 -3.12 -6.87
N TYR A 128 -1.28 -3.58 -5.70
CA TYR A 128 -1.60 -2.72 -4.56
C TYR A 128 -0.42 -1.89 -4.04
N MET A 129 0.74 -2.53 -3.90
CA MET A 129 1.97 -1.92 -3.39
C MET A 129 2.96 -1.55 -4.51
N GLN A 130 2.50 -1.54 -5.77
CA GLN A 130 3.29 -1.19 -6.96
C GLN A 130 4.68 -1.85 -6.96
N VAL A 131 4.70 -3.18 -6.87
CA VAL A 131 5.93 -3.97 -6.88
C VAL A 131 6.49 -3.99 -8.30
N MET A 132 7.78 -3.68 -8.45
CA MET A 132 8.46 -3.76 -9.74
C MET A 132 8.67 -5.21 -10.18
N PRO A 133 8.46 -5.55 -11.48
CA PRO A 133 8.61 -6.92 -11.99
C PRO A 133 9.97 -7.58 -11.75
N PHE A 134 11.06 -6.82 -11.60
CA PHE A 134 12.37 -7.42 -11.33
C PHE A 134 12.41 -8.17 -9.99
N TRP A 135 11.60 -7.78 -9.00
CA TRP A 135 11.54 -8.49 -7.73
C TRP A 135 11.02 -9.92 -7.88
N SER A 136 10.07 -10.18 -8.78
CA SER A 136 9.60 -11.57 -8.99
C SER A 136 10.74 -12.46 -9.52
N ARG A 137 11.66 -11.91 -10.32
CA ARG A 137 12.85 -12.62 -10.80
C ARG A 137 13.93 -12.76 -9.73
N LEU A 138 14.12 -11.75 -8.89
CA LEU A 138 15.18 -11.75 -7.89
C LEU A 138 14.89 -12.68 -6.73
N ILE A 139 13.65 -12.65 -6.21
CA ILE A 139 13.29 -13.35 -4.97
C ILE A 139 12.13 -14.33 -5.13
N GLY A 140 11.44 -14.37 -6.27
CA GLY A 140 10.32 -15.28 -6.54
C GLY A 140 10.55 -16.28 -7.67
N ASP A 141 9.45 -16.71 -8.28
CA ASP A 141 9.44 -17.69 -9.38
C ASP A 141 9.58 -17.06 -10.77
N GLY A 142 9.84 -15.75 -10.82
CA GLY A 142 10.01 -15.00 -12.06
C GLY A 142 8.72 -14.53 -12.72
N ASP A 143 7.52 -14.97 -12.29
CA ASP A 143 6.25 -14.61 -12.96
C ASP A 143 5.72 -13.24 -12.47
N PRO A 144 5.82 -12.16 -13.26
CA PRO A 144 5.34 -10.85 -12.84
C PRO A 144 3.81 -10.73 -12.92
N GLY A 145 3.10 -11.69 -13.54
CA GLY A 145 1.64 -11.76 -13.54
C GLY A 145 1.07 -12.01 -12.15
N LYS A 146 1.80 -12.78 -11.33
CA LYS A 146 1.40 -13.05 -9.94
C LYS A 146 1.39 -11.81 -9.05
N LEU A 147 2.04 -10.73 -9.46
CA LEU A 147 1.99 -9.44 -8.76
C LEU A 147 0.60 -8.79 -8.81
N PHE A 148 -0.36 -9.31 -9.59
CA PHE A 148 -1.77 -8.90 -9.50
C PHE A 148 -2.60 -9.74 -8.51
N HIS A 149 -2.06 -10.84 -7.97
CA HIS A 149 -2.71 -11.58 -6.90
C HIS A 149 -2.51 -10.84 -5.57
N MET A 150 -3.60 -10.67 -4.82
CA MET A 150 -3.62 -9.82 -3.63
C MET A 150 -2.60 -10.25 -2.58
N GLN A 151 -2.62 -11.53 -2.18
CA GLN A 151 -1.71 -12.04 -1.17
C GLN A 151 -0.26 -11.94 -1.62
N THR A 152 0.05 -12.36 -2.85
CA THR A 152 1.39 -12.27 -3.42
C THR A 152 1.89 -10.83 -3.45
N ASN A 153 1.09 -9.89 -3.96
CA ASN A 153 1.50 -8.48 -4.05
C ASN A 153 1.79 -7.87 -2.68
N LEU A 154 0.88 -8.07 -1.72
CA LEU A 154 1.04 -7.56 -0.36
C LEU A 154 2.23 -8.19 0.34
N ARG A 155 2.49 -9.48 0.11
CA ARG A 155 3.66 -10.18 0.62
C ARG A 155 4.96 -9.61 0.10
N PHE A 156 5.08 -9.48 -1.22
CA PHE A 156 6.25 -8.89 -1.84
C PHE A 156 6.48 -7.47 -1.33
N GLY A 157 5.45 -6.61 -1.37
CA GLY A 157 5.58 -5.23 -0.92
C GLY A 157 5.99 -5.11 0.55
N CYS A 158 5.41 -5.93 1.44
CA CYS A 158 5.80 -5.94 2.86
C CYS A 158 7.23 -6.44 3.09
N VAL A 159 7.64 -7.51 2.40
CA VAL A 159 9.01 -8.05 2.50
C VAL A 159 10.05 -7.05 1.97
N ILE A 160 9.77 -6.41 0.83
CA ILE A 160 10.64 -5.38 0.23
C ILE A 160 10.73 -4.15 1.13
N LEU A 161 9.59 -3.68 1.67
CA LEU A 161 9.59 -2.53 2.57
C LEU A 161 10.38 -2.82 3.84
N ARG A 162 10.19 -3.99 4.47
CA ARG A 162 10.99 -4.41 5.64
C ARG A 162 12.47 -4.43 5.32
N HIS A 163 12.86 -5.02 4.18
CA HIS A 163 14.23 -5.04 3.72
C HIS A 163 14.82 -3.62 3.62
N TYR A 164 14.08 -2.67 3.06
CA TYR A 164 14.56 -1.29 2.96
C TYR A 164 14.61 -0.55 4.28
N ILE A 165 13.70 -0.83 5.21
CA ILE A 165 13.79 -0.32 6.59
C ILE A 165 15.06 -0.85 7.26
N ASP A 166 15.38 -2.14 7.11
CA ASP A 166 16.63 -2.72 7.63
C ASP A 166 17.87 -2.07 7.00
N ARG A 167 17.88 -1.90 5.67
CA ARG A 167 18.97 -1.26 4.94
C ARG A 167 19.22 0.18 5.36
N GLU A 168 18.17 0.92 5.68
CA GLU A 168 18.22 2.30 6.17
C GLU A 168 18.25 2.40 7.69
N ARG A 169 18.56 1.30 8.40
CA ARG A 169 18.74 1.26 9.87
C ARG A 169 17.53 1.77 10.66
N GLY A 170 16.34 1.51 10.16
CA GLY A 170 15.08 1.93 10.78
C GLY A 170 14.56 3.29 10.33
N ASP A 171 15.30 4.04 9.51
CA ASP A 171 14.84 5.33 9.00
C ASP A 171 13.73 5.14 7.94
N LEU A 172 12.49 5.37 8.37
CA LEU A 172 11.31 5.23 7.50
C LEU A 172 11.32 6.23 6.33
N PHE A 173 11.83 7.44 6.54
CA PHE A 173 11.87 8.45 5.48
C PHE A 173 12.79 7.99 4.34
N MET A 174 13.98 7.53 4.70
CA MET A 174 14.94 7.01 3.74
C MET A 174 14.46 5.71 3.09
N ALA A 175 13.84 4.82 3.87
CA ALA A 175 13.32 3.55 3.37
C ALA A 175 12.18 3.73 2.37
N LEU A 176 11.23 4.63 2.65
CA LEU A 176 10.14 4.95 1.72
C LEU A 176 10.66 5.62 0.45
N GLY A 177 11.61 6.55 0.59
CA GLY A 177 12.28 7.14 -0.57
C GLY A 177 12.96 6.07 -1.42
N ARG A 178 13.66 5.09 -0.81
CA ARG A 178 14.26 3.97 -1.54
C ARG A 178 13.22 3.05 -2.18
N TYR A 179 12.13 2.74 -1.47
CA TYR A 179 11.03 1.91 -1.96
C TYR A 179 10.47 2.45 -3.29
N ASN A 180 10.27 3.76 -3.36
CA ASN A 180 9.80 4.45 -4.57
C ASN A 180 10.90 4.71 -5.60
N GLY A 181 12.16 4.85 -5.19
CA GLY A 181 13.27 5.27 -6.05
C GLY A 181 13.61 6.77 -5.98
N SER A 182 13.09 7.47 -4.98
CA SER A 182 13.33 8.90 -4.68
C SER A 182 14.10 9.10 -3.37
N ARG A 183 15.00 8.19 -3.00
CA ARG A 183 15.76 8.21 -1.73
C ARG A 183 16.34 9.60 -1.43
N GLY A 184 16.08 10.11 -0.23
CA GLY A 184 16.51 11.45 0.21
C GLY A 184 15.63 12.61 -0.27
N ARG A 185 14.53 12.35 -0.98
CA ARG A 185 13.56 13.38 -1.40
C ARG A 185 12.27 13.25 -0.60
N ALA A 186 11.81 14.39 -0.06
CA ALA A 186 10.64 14.46 0.82
C ALA A 186 9.26 14.14 0.21
N PRO A 187 8.95 14.48 -1.07
CA PRO A 187 7.57 14.41 -1.55
C PRO A 187 6.89 13.05 -1.42
N TYR A 188 7.60 11.95 -1.69
CA TYR A 188 7.00 10.61 -1.59
C TYR A 188 6.83 10.13 -0.14
N PRO A 189 7.86 10.13 0.73
CA PRO A 189 7.69 9.80 2.15
C PRO A 189 6.60 10.64 2.83
N ASP A 190 6.56 11.95 2.58
CA ASP A 190 5.58 12.85 3.17
C ASP A 190 4.14 12.50 2.74
N ALA A 191 3.95 12.13 1.47
CA ALA A 191 2.66 11.66 0.96
C ALA A 191 2.22 10.37 1.65
N VAL A 192 3.15 9.43 1.87
CA VAL A 192 2.86 8.16 2.57
C VAL A 192 2.53 8.42 4.04
N PHE A 193 3.29 9.25 4.74
CA PHE A 193 2.99 9.62 6.13
C PHE A 193 1.66 10.39 6.24
N ALA A 194 1.36 11.24 5.27
CA ALA A 194 0.07 11.92 5.21
C ALA A 194 -1.09 10.95 5.04
N ALA A 195 -0.96 9.98 4.13
CA ALA A 195 -1.94 8.92 3.97
C ALA A 195 -2.06 8.05 5.23
N GLN A 196 -0.94 7.66 5.84
CA GLN A 196 -0.89 6.83 7.05
C GLN A 196 -1.74 7.42 8.19
N ARG A 197 -1.74 8.75 8.39
CA ARG A 197 -2.55 9.39 9.43
C ARG A 197 -4.05 9.05 9.33
N HIS A 198 -4.57 8.79 8.13
CA HIS A 198 -5.96 8.37 7.93
C HIS A 198 -6.24 6.91 8.29
N TRP A 199 -5.19 6.10 8.48
CA TRP A 199 -5.26 4.67 8.79
C TRP A 199 -4.80 4.35 10.21
N GLN A 200 -4.28 5.34 10.94
CA GLN A 200 -3.99 5.17 12.35
C GLN A 200 -5.28 4.82 13.11
N TRP A 201 -5.13 3.84 14.00
CA TRP A 201 -6.19 3.33 14.85
C TRP A 201 -5.61 3.11 16.24
N ARG A 202 -6.24 3.73 17.24
CA ARG A 202 -5.98 3.44 18.63
C ARG A 202 -7.19 2.68 19.14
N ASP A 203 -6.97 1.44 19.53
CA ASP A 203 -8.00 0.67 20.21
C ASP A 203 -8.19 1.27 21.60
N LEU A 204 -9.22 2.10 21.75
CA LEU A 204 -9.60 2.60 23.06
C LEU A 204 -10.33 1.47 23.79
N PRO A 205 -9.98 1.18 25.06
CA PRO A 205 -10.79 0.28 25.85
C PRO A 205 -12.22 0.80 25.90
N PRO A 206 -13.24 -0.09 25.98
CA PRO A 206 -14.61 0.37 26.22
C PRO A 206 -14.62 1.28 27.46
N PRO A 207 -15.46 2.34 27.46
CA PRO A 207 -15.55 3.24 28.61
C PRO A 207 -15.77 2.45 29.90
N ALA A 208 -15.10 2.86 30.98
CA ALA A 208 -15.27 2.24 32.28
C ALA A 208 -16.69 2.54 32.80
N GLY A 209 -17.56 1.52 32.77
CA GLY A 209 -18.98 1.59 33.13
C GLY A 209 -19.81 1.09 31.94
N GLU A 210 -20.37 -0.11 31.91
CA GLU A 210 -21.08 -0.84 32.97
C GLU A 210 -20.42 -2.22 33.20
N ARG A 211 -19.72 -2.38 34.32
CA ARG A 211 -19.73 -3.68 34.99
C ARG A 211 -20.91 -3.58 35.94
N SER A 212 -21.79 -4.57 35.83
CA SER A 212 -23.07 -4.78 36.52
C SER A 212 -23.16 -4.19 37.92
#